data_AF-A0A1Y2N7P6-F1
#
_entry.id   AF-A0A1Y2N7P6-F1
#
_cell.length_a   1.000
_cell.length_b   1.000
_cell.length_c   1.000
_cell.angle_alpha   90.00
_cell.angle_beta   90.00
_cell.angle_gamma   90.00
#
_symmetry.space_group_name_H-M   'P 1'
#
loop_
_entity.id
_entity.type
_entity.pdbx_description
1 polymer ?
#
loop_
_entity_poly.entity_id
_entity_poly.type
_entity_poly.pdbx_seq_one_letter_code
_entity_poly.pdbx_strand_id
1 'polypeptide(L)' 'MSSDDSTLVRILTGLGRTVRELGRAQEDLWARLDRIDPAPGEALHWEPGISGWRLHGSYLPEPPDPGSSSPST' A
#
# COMPACT_ATOMS: atom_id res chain seq x y z
N MET A 1 22.34 -33.05 5.39
CA MET A 1 21.94 -31.66 5.11
C MET A 1 22.30 -30.84 6.33
N SER A 2 23.07 -29.76 6.15
CA SER A 2 23.47 -28.90 7.27
C SER A 2 22.25 -28.17 7.81
N SER A 3 22.24 -27.88 9.12
CA SER A 3 21.15 -27.12 9.77
C SER A 3 20.95 -25.73 9.14
N ASP A 4 22.00 -25.18 8.53
CA ASP A 4 21.99 -23.89 7.84
C ASP A 4 21.18 -23.93 6.53
N ASP A 5 21.25 -25.02 5.77
CA ASP A 5 20.46 -25.19 4.54
C ASP A 5 18.96 -25.20 4.84
N SER A 6 18.57 -25.89 5.93
CA SER A 6 17.17 -25.95 6.38
C SER A 6 16.64 -24.57 6.80
N THR A 7 17.49 -23.76 7.43
CA THR A 7 17.14 -22.40 7.85
C THR A 7 16.99 -21.46 6.65
N LEU A 8 17.93 -21.52 5.70
CA LEU A 8 17.87 -20.73 4.47
C LEU A 8 16.61 -21.03 3.66
N VAL A 9 16.28 -22.32 3.47
CA VAL A 9 15.07 -22.73 2.75
C VAL A 9 13.80 -22.19 3.41
N ARG A 10 13.73 -22.20 4.74
CA ARG A 10 12.58 -21.63 5.48
C ARG A 10 12.46 -20.12 5.28
N ILE A 11 13.59 -19.40 5.33
CA ILE A 11 13.61 -17.94 5.13
C ILE A 11 13.16 -17.60 3.71
N LEU A 12 13.71 -18.25 2.69
CA LEU A 12 13.37 -18.00 1.29
C LEU A 12 11.90 -18.34 1.00
N THR A 13 11.39 -19.42 1.59
CA THR A 13 9.97 -19.79 1.46
C THR A 13 9.07 -18.73 2.12
N GLY A 14 9.45 -18.24 3.29
CA GLY A 14 8.74 -17.15 3.98
C GLY A 14 8.72 -15.87 3.15
N LEU A 15 9.88 -15.44 2.65
CA LEU A 15 10.00 -14.27 1.78
C LEU A 15 9.16 -14.41 0.51
N GLY A 16 9.21 -15.56 -0.15
CA GLY A 16 8.41 -15.84 -1.34
C GLY A 16 6.90 -15.75 -1.08
N ARG A 17 6.45 -16.16 0.11
CA ARG A 17 5.05 -15.98 0.53
C ARG A 17 4.71 -14.51 0.72
N THR A 18 5.54 -13.75 1.45
CA THR A 18 5.30 -12.32 1.69
C THR A 18 5.26 -11.52 0.39
N VAL A 19 6.15 -11.81 -0.57
CA VAL A 19 6.15 -11.15 -1.88
C VAL A 19 4.86 -11.44 -2.66
N ARG A 20 4.34 -12.67 -2.61
CA ARG A 20 3.05 -13.01 -3.24
C ARG A 20 1.88 -12.31 -2.57
N GLU A 21 1.88 -12.22 -1.25
CA GLU A 21 0.85 -11.50 -0.50
C GLU A 21 0.87 -10.00 -0.84
N LEU A 22 2.06 -9.40 -0.96
CA LEU A 22 2.23 -8.02 -1.41
C LEU A 22 1.70 -7.80 -2.84
N GLY A 23 2.02 -8.71 -3.77
CA GLY A 23 1.52 -8.64 -5.14
C GLY A 23 -0.01 -8.65 -5.22
N ARG A 24 -0.66 -9.54 -4.45
CA ARG A 24 -2.13 -9.59 -4.36
C ARG A 24 -2.73 -8.32 -3.77
N ALA A 25 -2.13 -7.79 -2.69
CA ALA A 25 -2.58 -6.54 -2.10
C ALA A 25 -2.44 -5.36 -3.06
N GLN A 26 -1.38 -5.35 -3.87
CA GLN A 26 -1.17 -4.37 -4.93
C GLN A 26 -2.23 -4.50 -6.04
N GLU A 27 -2.53 -5.70 -6.51
CA GLU A 27 -3.60 -5.93 -7.51
C GLU A 27 -4.96 -5.47 -6.98
N ASP A 28 -5.32 -5.82 -5.75
CA ASP A 28 -6.56 -5.40 -5.10
C ASP A 28 -6.65 -3.88 -4.95
N LEU A 29 -5.54 -3.24 -4.59
CA LEU A 29 -5.46 -1.78 -4.50
C LEU A 29 -5.71 -1.13 -5.87
N TRP A 30 -5.03 -1.61 -6.92
CA TRP A 30 -5.23 -1.08 -8.27
C TRP A 30 -6.64 -1.31 -8.79
N ALA A 31 -7.23 -2.48 -8.56
CA ALA A 31 -8.62 -2.77 -8.94
C ALA A 31 -9.65 -1.90 -8.20
N ARG A 32 -9.32 -1.39 -7.01
CA ARG A 32 -10.15 -0.41 -6.29
C ARG A 32 -9.93 0.99 -6.83
N LEU A 33 -8.69 1.36 -7.12
CA LEU A 33 -8.35 2.67 -7.68
C LEU A 33 -8.96 2.87 -9.07
N ASP A 34 -8.94 1.86 -9.93
CA ASP A 34 -9.55 1.88 -11.27
C ASP A 34 -11.06 2.19 -11.23
N ARG A 35 -11.76 1.82 -10.15
CA ARG A 35 -13.18 2.16 -9.97
C ARG A 35 -13.41 3.62 -9.56
N ILE A 36 -12.43 4.23 -8.91
CA ILE A 36 -12.50 5.61 -8.41
C ILE A 36 -12.06 6.57 -9.52
N ASP A 37 -11.02 6.18 -10.26
CA ASP A 37 -10.46 6.92 -11.38
C ASP A 37 -10.03 5.91 -12.47
N PRO A 38 -10.63 5.93 -13.67
CA PRO A 38 -10.26 5.03 -14.76
C PRO A 38 -8.90 5.39 -15.43
N ALA A 39 -8.24 6.49 -15.02
CA ALA A 39 -6.90 6.86 -15.47
C ALA A 39 -5.95 7.22 -14.30
N PRO A 40 -5.76 6.34 -13.30
CA PRO A 40 -5.06 6.69 -12.07
C PRO A 40 -3.55 6.86 -12.29
N GLY A 41 -2.99 6.31 -13.37
CA GLY A 41 -1.54 6.21 -13.57
C GLY A 41 -0.79 7.54 -13.75
N GLU A 42 -1.45 8.62 -14.19
CA GLU A 42 -0.75 9.88 -14.48
C GLU A 42 -0.63 10.82 -13.27
N ALA A 43 -1.51 10.69 -12.27
CA ALA A 43 -1.51 11.54 -11.07
C ALA A 43 -1.18 10.78 -9.78
N LEU A 44 -1.34 9.44 -9.78
CA LEU A 44 -1.28 8.65 -8.56
C LEU A 44 0.16 8.17 -8.26
N HIS A 45 0.75 8.68 -7.20
CA HIS A 45 2.12 8.31 -6.81
C HIS A 45 2.28 8.27 -5.29
N TRP A 46 3.28 7.49 -4.85
CA TRP A 46 3.64 7.36 -3.44
C TRP A 46 4.83 8.25 -3.11
N GLU A 47 4.68 9.11 -2.10
CA GLU A 47 5.78 9.92 -1.57
C GLU A 47 6.16 9.46 -0.16
N PRO A 48 7.46 9.35 0.17
CA PRO A 48 7.92 9.09 1.52
C PRO A 48 7.78 10.34 2.40
N GLY A 49 7.18 10.18 3.58
CA GLY A 49 7.03 11.23 4.58
C GLY A 49 7.44 10.78 5.98
N ILE A 50 7.36 11.72 6.94
CA ILE A 50 7.82 11.53 8.33
C ILE A 50 7.06 10.39 9.04
N SER A 51 5.80 10.15 8.65
CA SER A 51 4.93 9.11 9.19
C SER A 51 4.85 7.84 8.32
N GLY A 52 5.69 7.71 7.29
CA GLY A 52 5.63 6.63 6.31
C GLY A 52 5.22 7.10 4.91
N TRP A 53 4.68 6.21 4.10
CA TRP A 53 4.31 6.49 2.71
C TRP A 53 2.93 7.15 2.62
N ARG A 54 2.81 8.20 1.80
CA ARG A 54 1.55 8.89 1.53
C ARG A 54 1.19 8.72 0.05
N LEU A 55 -0.06 8.38 -0.22
CA LEU A 55 -0.59 8.28 -1.58
C LEU A 55 -1.10 9.65 -2.00
N HIS A 56 -0.67 10.13 -3.17
CA HIS A 56 -1.10 11.37 -3.79
C HIS A 56 -1.89 11.05 -5.06
N GLY A 57 -2.87 11.89 -5.41
CA GLY A 57 -3.69 11.72 -6.61
C GLY A 57 -4.89 12.66 -6.61
N SER A 58 -5.32 13.08 -7.81
CA SER A 58 -6.35 14.11 -8.02
C SER A 58 -7.75 13.73 -7.53
N TYR A 59 -8.00 12.44 -7.34
CA TYR A 59 -9.29 11.88 -6.94
C TYR A 59 -9.25 11.21 -5.56
N LEU A 60 -8.15 11.36 -4.82
CA LEU A 60 -8.12 10.90 -3.45
C LEU A 60 -9.03 11.79 -2.59
N PRO A 61 -9.78 11.20 -1.66
CA PRO A 61 -10.54 12.00 -0.71
C PRO A 61 -9.58 12.94 0.03
N GLU A 62 -9.94 14.22 0.06
CA GLU A 62 -9.16 15.24 0.76
C GLU A 62 -9.01 14.79 2.22
N PRO A 63 -7.77 14.75 2.77
CA PRO A 63 -7.57 14.30 4.13
C PRO A 63 -8.40 15.18 5.07
N PRO A 64 -9.04 14.62 6.10
CA PRO A 64 -9.82 15.41 7.04
C PRO A 64 -8.90 16.47 7.65
N ASP A 65 -9.33 17.73 7.49
CA ASP A 65 -8.57 18.88 7.95
C ASP A 65 -8.31 18.72 9.45
N PRO A 66 -7.04 18.73 9.93
CA PRO A 66 -6.72 18.47 11.34
C PRO A 66 -7.29 19.52 12.32
N GLY A 67 -8.03 20.53 11.83
CA GLY A 67 -8.75 21.53 12.61
C GLY A 67 -10.29 21.41 12.57
N SER A 68 -10.88 20.50 11.79
CA SER A 68 -12.34 20.44 11.63
C SER A 68 -13.00 19.57 12.72
N SER A 69 -12.76 19.92 13.98
CA SER A 69 -13.61 19.52 15.10
C SER A 69 -14.67 20.60 15.28
N SER A 70 -15.71 20.58 14.47
CA SER A 70 -16.93 21.35 14.74
C SER A 70 -18.08 20.39 15.03
N PRO A 71 -18.39 20.09 16.31
CA PRO A 71 -19.76 19.78 16.68
C PRO A 71 -20.50 21.12 16.83
N SER A 72 -21.31 21.46 15.83
CA SER A 72 -22.42 22.40 16.02
C SER A 72 -23.71 21.59 15.97
N THR A 73 -24.25 21.26 17.15
CA THR A 73 -25.64 21.42 17.61
C THR A 73 -25.85 20.54 18.83
#